data_AF-A0A7W0SSP3-F1
#
_entry.id   AF-A0A7W0SSP3-F1
#
_cell.length_a   1.000
_cell.length_b   1.000
_cell.length_c   1.000
_cell.angle_alpha   90.00
_cell.angle_beta   90.00
_cell.angle_gamma   90.00
#
_symmetry.space_group_name_H-M   'P 1'
#
loop_
_entity.id
_entity.type
_entity.pdbx_description
1 polymer ?
#
loop_
_entity_poly.entity_id
_entity_poly.type
_entity_poly.pdbx_seq_one_letter_code
_entity_poly.pdbx_strand_id
1 'polypeptide(L)'
;MPKQIQTDPQNTYLWCDTCRRSYRHEDTPDGICQVCGTRTREMGKFSAIIRGLMSNEMAASPLETRHRQLVRLIWTANGMGEQYYRVLTPDMSYARFEARVTELLCRGAEEGWVRFVIPPAPRPEESAYKLEFDDEAHFIAELELLAGTQTDENRV
;
A
#
# COMPACT_ATOMS: atom_id res chain seq x y z
N MET A 1 21.03 -41.52 -7.31
CA MET A 1 21.97 -40.72 -8.13
C MET A 1 21.23 -39.47 -8.59
N PRO A 2 21.67 -38.25 -8.24
CA PRO A 2 21.00 -37.04 -8.72
C PRO A 2 21.37 -36.81 -10.19
N LYS A 3 20.35 -36.66 -11.05
CA LYS A 3 20.51 -36.31 -12.47
C LYS A 3 21.18 -34.94 -12.56
N GLN A 4 22.36 -34.89 -13.18
CA GLN A 4 23.00 -33.63 -13.57
C GLN A 4 22.13 -32.96 -14.64
N ILE A 5 21.54 -31.82 -14.30
CA ILE A 5 20.84 -30.97 -15.25
C ILE A 5 21.93 -30.26 -16.05
N GLN A 6 22.09 -30.65 -17.32
CA GLN A 6 22.98 -29.94 -18.25
C GLN A 6 22.39 -28.54 -18.50
N THR A 7 23.04 -27.52 -17.95
CA THR A 7 22.70 -26.11 -18.17
C THR A 7 23.35 -25.62 -19.46
N ASP A 8 22.51 -25.30 -20.43
CA ASP A 8 22.87 -24.61 -21.66
C ASP A 8 23.36 -23.18 -21.33
N PRO A 9 24.58 -22.77 -21.73
CA PRO A 9 25.16 -21.47 -21.39
C PRO A 9 24.37 -20.26 -21.91
N GLN A 10 23.45 -20.45 -22.87
CA GLN A 10 22.55 -19.38 -23.33
C GLN A 10 21.29 -19.19 -22.46
N ASN A 11 21.13 -19.95 -21.39
CA ASN A 11 19.87 -20.05 -20.64
C ASN A 11 19.98 -19.82 -19.13
N THR A 12 21.10 -19.25 -18.67
CA THR A 12 21.36 -18.95 -17.27
C THR A 12 21.45 -17.44 -17.00
N TYR A 13 21.10 -17.05 -15.79
CA TYR A 13 21.21 -15.69 -15.25
C TYR A 13 22.08 -15.72 -13.99
N LEU A 14 22.66 -14.59 -13.65
CA LEU A 14 23.43 -14.40 -12.43
C LEU A 14 22.51 -13.86 -11.33
N TRP A 15 22.49 -14.53 -10.19
CA TRP A 15 21.63 -14.18 -9.06
C TRP A 15 22.45 -13.77 -7.84
N CYS A 16 22.08 -12.65 -7.22
CA CYS A 16 22.64 -12.27 -5.93
C CYS A 16 21.70 -12.70 -4.80
N ASP A 17 22.15 -13.58 -3.90
CA ASP A 17 21.34 -13.99 -2.75
C ASP A 17 21.17 -12.88 -1.69
N THR A 18 22.10 -11.92 -1.63
CA THR A 18 22.03 -10.75 -0.72
C THR A 18 21.02 -9.71 -1.22
N CYS A 19 21.22 -9.22 -2.45
CA CYS A 19 20.42 -8.15 -3.02
C CYS A 19 19.13 -8.65 -3.69
N ARG A 20 18.98 -9.97 -3.85
CA ARG A 20 17.85 -10.65 -4.51
C ARG A 20 17.52 -10.11 -5.89
N ARG A 21 18.56 -9.84 -6.67
CA ARG A 21 18.46 -9.35 -8.05
C ARG A 21 19.06 -10.36 -9.01
N SER A 22 18.46 -10.45 -10.20
CA SER A 22 18.98 -11.20 -11.33
C SER A 22 19.65 -10.26 -12.33
N TYR A 23 20.80 -10.68 -12.85
CA TYR A 23 21.58 -9.99 -13.87
C TYR A 23 21.78 -10.92 -15.06
N ARG A 24 21.91 -10.34 -16.25
CA ARG A 24 22.44 -11.10 -17.39
C ARG A 24 23.96 -11.21 -17.23
N HIS A 25 24.54 -12.22 -17.85
CA HIS A 25 26.01 -12.40 -17.86
C HIS A 25 26.75 -11.20 -18.46
N GLU A 26 26.14 -10.51 -19.43
CA GLU A 26 26.67 -9.27 -20.03
C GLU A 26 26.73 -8.10 -19.04
N ASP A 27 25.79 -8.00 -18.11
CA ASP A 27 25.71 -6.90 -17.14
C ASP A 27 26.67 -7.10 -15.95
N THR A 28 27.19 -8.32 -15.78
CA THR A 28 28.01 -8.70 -14.64
C THR A 28 29.04 -9.75 -15.08
N PRO A 29 30.01 -9.37 -15.92
CA PRO A 29 30.99 -10.30 -16.48
C PRO A 29 31.88 -10.95 -15.41
N ASP A 30 32.09 -10.24 -14.29
CA ASP A 30 32.95 -10.69 -13.19
C ASP A 30 32.22 -11.61 -12.21
N GLY A 31 30.90 -11.84 -12.41
CA GLY A 31 30.08 -12.58 -11.46
C GLY A 31 29.87 -11.88 -10.12
N ILE A 32 30.09 -10.57 -10.03
CA ILE A 32 29.96 -9.75 -8.81
C ILE A 32 28.74 -8.83 -8.89
N CYS A 33 27.86 -8.90 -7.88
CA CYS A 33 26.68 -8.05 -7.85
C CYS A 33 27.06 -6.55 -7.78
N GLN A 34 26.61 -5.78 -8.78
CA GLN A 34 26.90 -4.34 -8.90
C GLN A 34 26.28 -3.47 -7.80
N VAL A 35 25.46 -4.05 -6.90
CA VAL A 35 24.75 -3.32 -5.84
C VAL A 35 25.39 -3.56 -4.47
N CYS A 36 25.70 -4.81 -4.13
CA CYS A 36 26.25 -5.17 -2.82
C CYS A 36 27.65 -5.81 -2.87
N GLY A 37 28.29 -5.89 -4.05
CA GLY A 37 29.65 -6.41 -4.22
C GLY A 37 29.81 -7.90 -3.91
N THR A 38 28.72 -8.62 -3.64
CA THR A 38 28.76 -10.04 -3.29
C THR A 38 28.80 -10.92 -4.54
N ARG A 39 29.42 -12.11 -4.44
CA ARG A 39 29.48 -13.07 -5.55
C ARG A 39 28.09 -13.57 -5.91
N THR A 40 27.76 -13.49 -7.20
CA THR A 40 26.52 -14.01 -7.77
C THR A 40 26.68 -15.49 -8.08
N ARG A 41 25.55 -16.22 -8.10
CA ARG A 41 25.51 -17.62 -8.53
C ARG A 41 24.72 -17.77 -9.81
N GLU A 42 25.13 -18.72 -10.64
CA GLU A 42 24.37 -19.06 -11.84
C GLU A 42 23.05 -19.74 -11.48
N MET A 43 22.00 -19.36 -12.20
CA MET A 43 20.66 -19.87 -11.98
C MET A 43 19.91 -19.96 -13.31
N GLY A 44 19.14 -21.03 -13.52
CA GLY A 44 18.34 -21.19 -14.74
C GLY A 44 17.25 -20.12 -14.85
N LYS A 45 16.87 -19.73 -16.08
CA LYS A 45 15.83 -18.71 -16.38
C LYS A 45 14.55 -18.84 -15.53
N PHE A 46 14.02 -20.06 -15.41
CA PHE A 46 12.78 -20.30 -14.66
C PHE A 46 12.93 -19.97 -13.17
N SER A 47 14.04 -20.38 -12.56
CA SER A 47 14.34 -20.06 -11.16
C SER A 47 14.62 -18.57 -10.92
N ALA A 48 15.14 -17.84 -11.91
CA ALA A 48 15.31 -16.38 -11.84
C ALA A 48 13.98 -15.63 -11.91
N ILE A 49 13.07 -16.07 -12.78
CA ILE A 49 11.72 -15.51 -12.89
C ILE A 49 10.92 -15.75 -11.60
N ILE A 50 10.91 -16.99 -11.09
CA ILE A 50 10.18 -17.32 -9.85
C ILE A 50 10.72 -16.55 -8.65
N ARG A 51 12.05 -16.45 -8.51
CA ARG A 51 12.64 -15.68 -7.40
C ARG A 51 12.49 -14.17 -7.57
N GLY A 52 12.48 -13.66 -8.79
CA GLY A 52 12.16 -12.26 -9.09
C GLY A 52 10.72 -11.91 -8.67
N LEU A 53 9.76 -12.81 -8.94
CA LEU A 53 8.39 -12.69 -8.46
C LEU A 53 8.33 -12.61 -6.92
N MET A 54 9.01 -13.51 -6.22
CA MET A 54 9.05 -13.54 -4.75
C MET A 54 9.82 -12.36 -4.13
N SER A 55 10.73 -11.72 -4.85
CA SER A 55 11.52 -10.59 -4.32
C SER A 55 10.76 -9.26 -4.44
N ASN A 56 9.82 -9.16 -5.39
CA ASN A 56 8.90 -8.03 -5.51
C ASN A 56 7.88 -7.96 -4.36
N GLU A 57 7.70 -9.05 -3.60
CA GLU A 57 6.85 -9.06 -2.40
C GLU A 57 7.47 -8.34 -1.19
N MET A 58 8.75 -7.91 -1.26
CA MET A 58 9.50 -7.37 -0.11
C MET A 58 9.91 -5.89 -0.20
N ALA A 59 9.53 -5.16 -1.24
CA ALA A 59 9.68 -3.70 -1.24
C ALA A 59 8.57 -3.07 -0.39
N ALA A 60 8.90 -2.15 0.52
CA ALA A 60 7.91 -1.30 1.19
C ALA A 60 7.03 -0.62 0.12
N SER A 61 5.73 -0.86 0.20
CA SER A 61 5.04 -1.52 -0.90
C SER A 61 4.01 -0.64 -1.62
N PRO A 62 3.79 -0.83 -2.95
CA PRO A 62 2.55 -0.44 -3.62
C PRO A 62 1.28 -0.84 -2.84
N LEU A 63 1.36 -1.84 -1.95
CA LEU A 63 0.26 -2.27 -1.09
C LEU A 63 -0.19 -1.19 -0.10
N GLU A 64 0.71 -0.41 0.50
CA GLU A 64 0.30 0.67 1.41
C GLU A 64 -0.46 1.74 0.63
N THR A 65 0.08 2.14 -0.53
CA THR A 65 -0.60 3.09 -1.43
C THR A 65 -1.95 2.56 -1.90
N ARG A 66 -2.04 1.30 -2.30
CA ARG A 66 -3.30 0.65 -2.71
C ARG A 66 -4.29 0.54 -1.55
N HIS A 67 -3.80 0.27 -0.34
CA HIS A 67 -4.64 0.20 0.85
C HIS A 67 -5.23 1.57 1.19
N ARG A 68 -4.42 2.64 1.14
CA ARG A 68 -4.91 4.02 1.28
C ARG A 68 -5.93 4.39 0.20
N GLN A 69 -5.71 3.95 -1.04
CA GLN A 69 -6.68 4.14 -2.12
C GLN A 69 -7.99 3.40 -1.83
N LEU A 70 -7.94 2.18 -1.30
CA LEU A 70 -9.13 1.44 -0.91
C LEU A 70 -9.89 2.13 0.22
N VAL A 71 -9.19 2.55 1.28
CA VAL A 71 -9.78 3.34 2.38
C VAL A 71 -10.51 4.56 1.83
N ARG A 72 -9.83 5.33 0.97
CA ARG A 72 -10.39 6.51 0.30
C ARG A 72 -11.70 6.18 -0.42
N LEU A 73 -11.71 5.13 -1.24
CA LEU A 73 -12.92 4.71 -1.97
C LEU A 73 -14.06 4.34 -1.03
N ILE A 74 -13.78 3.64 0.07
CA ILE A 74 -14.82 3.21 1.02
C ILE A 74 -15.50 4.39 1.68
N TRP A 75 -14.75 5.34 2.24
CA TRP A 75 -15.37 6.45 3.00
C TRP A 75 -15.98 7.52 2.09
N THR A 76 -15.52 7.63 0.84
CA THR A 76 -16.09 8.58 -0.14
C THR A 76 -17.25 7.99 -0.95
N ALA A 77 -17.53 6.69 -0.80
CA ALA A 77 -18.62 6.02 -1.49
C ALA A 77 -19.95 6.77 -1.34
N ASN A 78 -20.79 6.69 -2.37
CA ASN A 78 -22.09 7.39 -2.42
C ASN A 78 -22.00 8.92 -2.22
N GLY A 79 -20.86 9.54 -2.51
CA GLY A 79 -20.68 11.00 -2.42
C GLY A 79 -20.50 11.52 -1.00
N MET A 80 -20.26 10.65 -0.01
CA MET A 80 -20.05 11.02 1.40
C MET A 80 -18.91 12.03 1.57
N GLY A 81 -17.84 11.92 0.78
CA GLY A 81 -16.72 12.87 0.81
C GLY A 81 -17.14 14.30 0.50
N GLU A 82 -17.91 14.49 -0.58
CA GLU A 82 -18.42 15.80 -0.98
C GLU A 82 -19.48 16.33 -0.01
N GLN A 83 -20.26 15.44 0.61
CA GLN A 83 -21.22 15.83 1.64
C GLN A 83 -20.49 16.40 2.86
N TYR A 84 -19.48 15.70 3.38
CA TYR A 84 -18.69 16.17 4.53
C TYR A 84 -17.98 17.48 4.22
N TYR A 85 -17.36 17.60 3.05
CA TYR A 85 -16.69 18.83 2.63
C TYR A 85 -17.66 20.02 2.57
N ARG A 86 -18.88 19.82 2.09
CA ARG A 86 -19.91 20.86 2.03
C ARG A 86 -20.44 21.26 3.41
N VAL A 87 -20.59 20.31 4.32
CA VAL A 87 -21.12 20.57 5.67
C VAL A 87 -20.06 21.26 6.53
N LEU A 88 -18.81 20.79 6.48
CA LEU A 88 -17.73 21.31 7.31
C LEU A 88 -17.11 22.61 6.78
N THR A 89 -17.27 22.89 5.47
CA THR A 89 -16.72 24.08 4.80
C THR A 89 -15.26 24.38 5.19
N PRO A 90 -14.35 23.40 5.11
CA PRO A 90 -13.00 23.57 5.61
C PRO A 90 -12.22 24.57 4.75
N ASP A 91 -11.29 25.32 5.36
CA ASP A 91 -10.41 26.26 4.66
C ASP A 91 -9.26 25.54 3.91
N MET A 92 -9.63 24.62 3.03
CA MET A 92 -8.71 23.90 2.16
C MET A 92 -9.45 23.36 0.92
N SER A 93 -8.69 23.00 -0.12
CA SER A 93 -9.28 22.36 -1.29
C SER A 93 -9.85 20.98 -0.97
N TYR A 94 -10.86 20.54 -1.73
CA TYR A 94 -11.47 19.22 -1.58
C TYR A 94 -10.44 18.09 -1.62
N ALA A 95 -9.51 18.13 -2.58
CA ALA A 95 -8.46 17.11 -2.69
C ALA A 95 -7.56 17.04 -1.44
N ARG A 96 -7.26 18.19 -0.82
CA ARG A 96 -6.47 18.25 0.41
C ARG A 96 -7.29 17.75 1.60
N PHE A 97 -8.56 18.14 1.71
CA PHE A 97 -9.47 17.63 2.73
C PHE A 97 -9.61 16.12 2.65
N GLU A 98 -9.88 15.57 1.47
CA GLU A 98 -10.05 14.15 1.23
C GLU A 98 -8.80 13.36 1.62
N ALA A 99 -7.60 13.85 1.26
CA ALA A 99 -6.34 13.23 1.67
C ALA A 99 -6.16 13.22 3.20
N ARG A 100 -6.50 14.32 3.86
CA ARG A 100 -6.37 14.48 5.32
C ARG A 100 -7.37 13.63 6.09
N VAL A 101 -8.62 13.54 5.63
CA VAL A 101 -9.64 12.65 6.21
C VAL A 101 -9.24 11.19 6.00
N THR A 102 -8.68 10.85 4.84
CA THR A 102 -8.14 9.50 4.59
C THR A 102 -7.03 9.16 5.59
N GLU A 103 -6.12 10.09 5.89
CA GLU A 103 -5.08 9.92 6.91
C GLU A 103 -5.66 9.79 8.33
N LEU A 104 -6.66 10.61 8.66
CA LEU A 104 -7.39 10.54 9.92
C LEU A 104 -8.01 9.16 10.14
N LEU A 105 -8.70 8.61 9.13
CA LEU A 105 -9.33 7.30 9.23
C LEU A 105 -8.30 6.16 9.30
N CYS A 106 -7.18 6.26 8.59
CA CYS A 106 -6.08 5.30 8.75
C CYS A 106 -5.54 5.29 10.18
N ARG A 107 -5.30 6.47 10.75
CA ARG A 107 -4.88 6.61 12.15
C ARG A 107 -5.94 6.05 13.11
N GLY A 108 -7.22 6.31 12.85
CA GLY A 108 -8.29 5.76 13.68
C GLY A 108 -8.42 4.26 13.65
N ALA A 109 -8.08 3.63 12.53
CA ALA A 109 -8.00 2.19 12.45
C ALA A 109 -6.79 1.62 13.21
N GLU A 110 -5.67 2.36 13.25
CA GLU A 110 -4.49 1.99 14.04
C GLU A 110 -4.75 2.14 15.55
N GLU A 111 -5.44 3.20 15.95
CA GLU A 111 -5.78 3.50 17.34
C GLU A 111 -7.02 2.75 17.86
N GLY A 112 -7.82 2.16 16.95
CA GLY A 112 -8.92 1.25 17.29
C GLY A 112 -10.29 1.90 17.47
N TRP A 113 -10.48 3.14 17.03
CA TRP A 113 -11.79 3.82 17.04
C TRP A 113 -12.50 3.83 15.67
N VAL A 114 -11.84 3.33 14.63
CA VAL A 114 -12.42 3.08 13.29
C VAL A 114 -12.14 1.65 12.87
N ARG A 115 -13.07 1.04 12.13
CA ARG A 115 -12.88 -0.27 11.51
C ARG A 115 -13.32 -0.27 10.05
N PHE A 116 -12.47 -0.82 9.19
CA PHE A 116 -12.81 -1.09 7.79
C PHE A 116 -13.26 -2.54 7.65
N VAL A 117 -14.49 -2.75 7.19
CA VAL A 117 -15.00 -4.07 6.85
C VAL A 117 -14.75 -4.31 5.38
N ILE A 118 -13.87 -5.28 5.09
CA ILE A 118 -13.54 -5.71 3.73
C ILE A 118 -13.99 -7.17 3.59
N PRO A 119 -14.78 -7.53 2.57
CA PRO A 119 -15.23 -8.91 2.38
C PRO A 119 -14.04 -9.84 2.08
N PRO A 120 -14.13 -11.13 2.44
CA PRO A 120 -13.04 -12.10 2.25
C PRO A 120 -12.72 -12.38 0.77
N ALA A 121 -13.59 -11.97 -0.15
CA ALA A 121 -13.38 -12.00 -1.59
C ALA A 121 -14.01 -10.74 -2.22
N PRO A 122 -13.49 -10.23 -3.35
CA PRO A 122 -14.05 -9.07 -4.03
C PRO A 122 -15.53 -9.25 -4.36
N ARG A 123 -16.32 -8.20 -4.08
CA ARG A 123 -17.76 -8.18 -4.38
C ARG A 123 -18.07 -6.97 -5.27
N PRO A 124 -19.04 -7.09 -6.19
CA PRO A 124 -19.49 -5.96 -7.00
C PRO A 124 -20.35 -4.97 -6.19
N GLU A 125 -20.93 -5.41 -5.08
CA GLU A 125 -21.76 -4.59 -4.21
C GLU A 125 -20.90 -3.66 -3.36
N GLU A 126 -21.00 -2.34 -3.55
CA GLU A 126 -20.23 -1.37 -2.76
C GLU A 126 -20.57 -1.44 -1.26
N SER A 127 -21.83 -1.74 -0.90
CA SER A 127 -22.26 -1.86 0.50
C SER A 127 -21.63 -3.04 1.25
N ALA A 128 -20.93 -3.94 0.56
CA ALA A 128 -20.14 -5.00 1.19
C ALA A 128 -18.86 -4.45 1.83
N TYR A 129 -18.42 -3.26 1.43
CA TYR A 129 -17.26 -2.56 1.97
C TYR A 129 -17.74 -1.45 2.88
N LYS A 130 -17.42 -1.53 4.18
CA LYS A 130 -17.99 -0.63 5.18
C LYS A 130 -16.92 0.07 6.00
N LEU A 131 -17.31 1.23 6.50
CA LEU A 131 -16.63 1.95 7.55
C LEU A 131 -17.51 1.87 8.80
N GLU A 132 -16.96 1.39 9.90
CA GLU A 132 -17.62 1.35 11.21
C GLU A 132 -16.83 2.25 12.17
N PHE A 133 -17.54 2.95 13.04
CA PHE A 133 -16.96 3.78 14.08
C PHE A 133 -17.20 3.12 15.43
N ASP A 134 -16.13 2.72 16.10
CA ASP A 134 -16.19 2.17 17.45
C ASP A 134 -16.27 3.29 18.49
N ASP A 135 -15.67 4.45 18.19
CA ASP A 135 -15.84 5.70 18.94
C ASP A 135 -16.18 6.85 17.99
N GLU A 136 -17.48 7.03 17.74
CA GLU A 136 -18.00 8.07 16.85
C GLU A 136 -17.73 9.48 17.39
N ALA A 137 -17.82 9.68 18.71
CA ALA A 137 -17.61 10.99 19.33
C ALA A 137 -16.16 11.46 19.17
N HIS A 138 -15.19 10.55 19.34
CA HIS A 138 -13.78 10.85 19.09
C HIS A 138 -13.54 11.17 17.61
N PHE A 139 -14.11 10.38 16.68
CA PHE A 139 -13.98 10.69 15.26
C PHE A 139 -14.52 12.08 14.89
N ILE A 140 -15.71 12.45 15.39
CA ILE A 140 -16.31 13.76 15.14
C ILE A 140 -15.39 14.88 15.64
N ALA A 141 -14.88 14.76 16.87
CA ALA A 141 -13.98 15.77 17.45
C ALA A 141 -12.70 15.94 16.60
N GLU A 142 -12.08 14.85 16.16
CA GLU A 142 -10.88 14.91 15.30
C GLU A 142 -11.19 15.50 13.91
N LEU A 143 -12.39 15.22 13.37
CA LEU A 143 -12.81 15.74 12.08
C LEU A 143 -13.09 17.25 12.12
N GLU A 144 -13.71 17.76 13.19
CA GLU A 144 -13.91 19.20 13.42
C GLU A 144 -12.58 19.92 13.57
N LEU A 145 -11.66 19.37 14.38
CA LEU A 145 -10.29 19.87 14.53
C LEU A 145 -9.56 19.93 13.19
N LEU A 146 -9.69 18.89 12.36
CA LEU A 146 -9.10 18.84 11.02
C LEU A 146 -9.70 19.89 10.07
N ALA A 147 -11.01 20.09 10.13
CA ALA A 147 -11.72 21.06 9.31
C ALA A 147 -11.44 22.51 9.73
N GLY A 148 -10.92 22.73 10.95
CA GLY A 148 -10.70 24.06 11.52
C GLY A 148 -11.98 24.69 12.08
N THR A 149 -13.04 23.91 12.28
CA THR A 149 -14.27 24.33 12.92
C THR A 149 -14.07 24.23 14.43
N GLN A 150 -13.49 25.27 15.05
CA GLN A 150 -13.68 25.47 16.48
C GLN A 150 -15.11 25.93 16.66
N THR A 151 -15.96 25.09 17.25
CA THR A 151 -17.31 25.45 17.67
C THR A 151 -17.19 26.61 18.65
N ASP A 152 -17.47 27.83 18.18
CA ASP A 152 -17.61 29.03 18.99
C ASP A 152 -18.86 28.86 19.88
N GLU A 153 -18.73 28.12 20.99
CA GLU A 153 -19.76 27.99 22.03
C GLU A 153 -19.95 29.28 22.85
N ASN A 154 -19.57 30.46 22.32
CA ASN A 154 -19.65 31.71 23.09
C ASN A 154 -20.16 32.90 22.28
N ARG A 155 -21.35 32.73 21.69
CA ARG A 155 -22.16 33.85 21.21
C ARG A 155 -23.58 33.81 21.78
N VAL A 156 -23.69 34.21 23.04
CA VAL A 156 -24.89 34.87 23.62
C VAL A 156 -24.42 36.08 24.42
#